data_AF-A0A453A334-F1
#
_entry.id   AF-A0A453A334-F1
#
_cell.length_a   1.000
_cell.length_b   1.000
_cell.length_c   1.000
_cell.angle_alpha   90.00
_cell.angle_beta   90.00
_cell.angle_gamma   90.00
#
_symmetry.space_group_name_H-M   'P 1'
#
loop_
_entity.id
_entity.type
_entity.pdbx_description
1 polymer ?
#
loop_
_entity_poly.entity_id
_entity_poly.type
_entity_poly.pdbx_seq_one_letter_code
_entity_poly.pdbx_strand_id
1 'polypeptide(L)'
;DVTPDTSIEDPEEAIFRRQLRERLLMVLDRLPTREGRVLKLRHGLEDGRCRSLEQIGGIYHVSKEWIRKIEKSAMSKLRNEDVHDELKDFCGF
;
A
#
# COMPACT_ATOMS: atom_id res chain seq x y z
N ASP A 1 -13.46 7.88 38.78
CA ASP A 1 -13.37 6.89 37.69
C ASP A 1 -13.73 7.61 36.40
N VAL A 2 -12.74 7.99 35.60
CA VAL A 2 -12.95 8.64 34.28
C VAL A 2 -12.02 7.92 33.33
N THR A 3 -12.53 6.90 32.65
CA THR A 3 -11.88 6.27 31.51
C THR A 3 -12.16 7.13 30.28
N PRO A 4 -11.16 7.76 29.65
CA PRO A 4 -11.37 8.38 28.36
C PRO A 4 -11.60 7.27 27.32
N ASP A 5 -12.77 7.26 26.70
CA ASP A 5 -13.07 6.40 25.55
C ASP A 5 -12.13 6.78 24.38
N THR A 6 -11.02 6.07 24.27
CA THR A 6 -10.05 6.13 23.17
C THR A 6 -10.55 5.34 21.96
N SER A 7 -11.69 5.71 21.38
CA SER A 7 -12.22 5.02 20.18
C SER A 7 -12.97 5.88 19.17
N ILE A 8 -12.82 7.20 19.24
CA ILE A 8 -13.15 8.06 18.11
C ILE A 8 -11.80 8.39 17.47
N GLU A 9 -11.46 7.68 16.40
CA GLU A 9 -10.35 8.10 15.54
C GLU A 9 -10.59 9.57 15.21
N ASP A 10 -9.60 10.41 15.50
CA ASP A 10 -9.73 11.86 15.29
C ASP A 10 -10.18 12.08 13.82
N PRO A 11 -11.25 12.85 13.57
CA PRO A 11 -11.72 13.07 12.21
C PRO A 11 -10.60 13.61 11.29
N GLU A 12 -9.64 14.36 11.83
CA GLU A 12 -8.46 14.81 11.09
C GLU A 12 -7.55 13.64 10.72
N GLU A 13 -7.33 12.69 11.63
CA GLU A 13 -6.54 11.48 11.38
C GLU A 13 -7.22 10.52 10.40
N ALA A 14 -8.56 10.43 10.43
CA ALA A 14 -9.33 9.69 9.44
C ALA A 14 -9.21 10.32 8.03
N ILE A 15 -9.28 11.65 7.93
CA ILE A 15 -9.09 12.39 6.67
C ILE A 15 -7.65 12.18 6.16
N PHE A 16 -6.66 12.33 7.03
CA PHE A 16 -5.25 12.13 6.68
C PHE A 16 -4.98 10.72 6.15
N ARG A 17 -5.47 9.69 6.82
CA ARG A 17 -5.32 8.30 6.36
C ARG A 17 -6.01 8.05 5.03
N ARG A 18 -7.17 8.67 4.78
CA ARG A 18 -7.84 8.59 3.49
C ARG A 18 -7.02 9.26 2.39
N GLN A 19 -6.51 10.46 2.63
CA GLN A 19 -5.66 11.18 1.68
C GLN A 19 -4.38 10.40 1.36
N LEU A 20 -3.73 9.83 2.37
CA LEU A 20 -2.56 8.97 2.22
C LEU A 20 -2.88 7.74 1.37
N ARG A 21 -4.02 7.09 1.62
CA ARG A 21 -4.49 5.95 0.84
C ARG A 21 -4.74 6.31 -0.62
N GLU A 22 -5.41 7.43 -0.88
CA GLU A 22 -5.71 7.90 -2.24
C GLU A 22 -4.42 8.18 -3.02
N ARG A 23 -3.44 8.85 -2.41
CA ARG A 23 -2.12 9.08 -3.03
C ARG A 23 -1.35 7.79 -3.28
N LEU A 24 -1.31 6.88 -2.31
CA LEU A 24 -0.72 5.55 -2.50
C LEU A 24 -1.37 4.82 -3.68
N LEU A 25 -2.70 4.89 -3.81
CA LEU A 25 -3.40 4.29 -4.94
C LEU A 25 -3.01 4.93 -6.27
N MET A 26 -2.91 6.26 -6.36
CA MET A 26 -2.46 6.98 -7.56
C MET A 26 -1.05 6.57 -7.98
N VAL A 27 -0.14 6.50 -7.02
CA VAL A 27 1.24 6.04 -7.22
C VAL A 27 1.28 4.59 -7.73
N LEU A 28 0.51 3.70 -7.10
CA LEU A 28 0.40 2.31 -7.52
C LEU A 28 -0.29 2.14 -8.87
N ASP A 29 -1.03 3.15 -9.34
CA ASP A 29 -1.66 3.16 -10.66
C ASP A 29 -0.69 3.54 -11.79
N ARG A 30 0.39 4.26 -11.47
CA ARG A 30 1.49 4.53 -12.42
C ARG A 30 2.29 3.26 -12.73
N LEU A 31 2.32 2.30 -11.79
CA LEU A 31 2.94 1.00 -11.99
C LEU A 31 2.13 0.13 -12.97
N PRO A 32 2.78 -0.84 -13.64
CA PRO A 32 2.08 -1.83 -14.45
C PRO A 32 0.96 -2.51 -13.65
N THR A 33 -0.20 -2.72 -14.29
CA THR A 33 -1.42 -3.22 -13.64
C THR A 33 -1.18 -4.45 -12.76
N ARG A 34 -0.29 -5.37 -13.17
CA ARG A 34 0.08 -6.55 -12.36
C ARG A 34 0.90 -6.21 -11.11
N GLU A 35 1.89 -5.33 -11.23
CA GLU A 35 2.77 -4.92 -10.14
C GLU A 35 2.01 -4.09 -9.10
N GLY A 36 1.25 -3.09 -9.56
CA GLY A 36 0.39 -2.28 -8.71
C GLY A 36 -0.65 -3.13 -7.99
N ARG A 37 -1.26 -4.11 -8.66
CA ARG A 37 -2.25 -5.00 -8.04
C ARG A 37 -1.65 -5.94 -7.00
N VAL A 38 -0.45 -6.47 -7.22
CA VAL A 38 0.26 -7.26 -6.21
C VAL A 38 0.51 -6.44 -4.94
N LEU A 39 0.95 -5.18 -5.08
CA LEU A 39 1.13 -4.27 -3.94
C LEU A 39 -0.21 -3.91 -3.28
N LYS A 40 -1.26 -3.61 -4.07
CA LYS A 40 -2.61 -3.32 -3.55
C LYS A 40 -3.15 -4.49 -2.72
N LEU A 41 -3.00 -5.73 -3.18
CA LEU A 41 -3.41 -6.93 -2.44
C LEU A 41 -2.55 -7.19 -1.18
N ARG A 42 -1.25 -6.91 -1.26
CA ARG A 42 -0.32 -7.11 -0.14
C ARG A 42 -0.59 -6.17 1.02
N HIS A 43 -0.93 -4.91 0.72
CA HIS A 43 -1.24 -3.88 1.70
C HIS A 43 -2.74 -3.73 2.00
N GLY A 44 -3.61 -4.59 1.44
CA GLY A 44 -5.06 -4.52 1.65
C GLY A 44 -5.70 -3.24 1.09
N LEU A 45 -5.07 -2.62 0.09
CA LEU A 45 -5.56 -1.41 -0.56
C LEU A 45 -6.69 -1.70 -1.57
N GLU A 46 -6.84 -2.96 -2.01
CA GLU A 46 -7.93 -3.38 -2.90
C GLU A 46 -9.22 -3.71 -2.11
N ASP A 47 -9.13 -4.61 -1.12
CA ASP A 47 -10.29 -5.18 -0.41
C ASP A 47 -10.21 -5.05 1.12
N GLY A 48 -9.28 -4.24 1.64
CA GLY A 48 -9.09 -4.05 3.08
C GLY A 48 -8.36 -5.20 3.76
N ARG A 49 -7.96 -6.25 3.02
CA ARG A 49 -7.31 -7.45 3.59
C ARG A 49 -5.90 -7.59 3.06
N CYS A 50 -4.92 -7.47 3.95
CA CYS A 50 -3.53 -7.75 3.63
C CYS A 50 -3.35 -9.23 3.30
N ARG A 51 -2.77 -9.54 2.13
CA ARG A 51 -2.44 -10.91 1.73
C ARG A 51 -0.94 -11.16 1.77
N SER A 52 -0.57 -12.38 2.15
CA SER A 52 0.82 -12.83 2.10
C SER A 52 1.27 -13.08 0.66
N LEU A 53 2.59 -13.09 0.41
CA LEU A 53 3.16 -13.40 -0.90
C LEU A 53 2.69 -14.77 -1.45
N GLU A 54 2.42 -15.70 -0.54
CA GLU A 54 1.97 -17.05 -0.86
C GLU A 54 0.49 -17.08 -1.27
N GLN A 55 -0.36 -16.35 -0.55
CA GLN A 55 -1.77 -16.19 -0.91
C GLN A 55 -1.91 -15.46 -2.26
N ILE A 56 -1.12 -14.41 -2.48
CA ILE A 56 -1.09 -13.71 -3.76
C ILE A 56 -0.56 -14.63 -4.86
N GLY A 57 0.48 -15.42 -4.59
CA GLY A 57 1.00 -16.43 -5.52
C GLY A 57 -0.07 -17.44 -5.94
N GLY A 58 -0.89 -17.90 -4.98
CA GLY A 58 -2.04 -18.77 -5.25
C GLY A 58 -3.08 -18.13 -6.16
N ILE A 59 -3.41 -16.85 -5.97
CA ILE A 59 -4.37 -16.11 -6.81
C ILE A 59 -3.88 -16.02 -8.26
N TYR A 60 -2.58 -15.73 -8.45
CA TYR A 60 -1.98 -15.57 -9.77
C TYR A 60 -1.46 -16.86 -10.38
N HIS A 61 -1.58 -18.00 -9.69
CA HIS A 61 -0.99 -19.30 -10.09
C HIS A 61 0.51 -19.21 -10.38
N VAL A 62 1.23 -18.46 -9.54
CA VAL A 62 2.67 -18.20 -9.65
C VAL A 62 3.38 -18.53 -8.35
N SER A 63 4.68 -18.81 -8.43
CA SER A 63 5.49 -19.05 -7.24
C SER A 63 5.61 -17.81 -6.36
N LYS A 64 5.69 -18.02 -5.04
CA LYS A 64 5.97 -16.98 -4.04
C LYS A 64 7.19 -16.11 -4.41
N GLU A 65 8.21 -16.72 -4.98
CA GLU A 65 9.43 -16.04 -5.39
C GLU A 65 9.24 -15.12 -6.60
N TRP A 66 8.29 -15.46 -7.49
CA TRP A 66 7.90 -14.56 -8.57
C TRP A 66 7.18 -13.33 -8.04
N ILE A 67 6.29 -13.47 -7.05
CA ILE A 67 5.66 -12.33 -6.37
C ILE A 67 6.71 -11.45 -5.68
N ARG A 68 7.71 -12.04 -5.03
CA ARG A 68 8.84 -11.30 -4.44
C ARG A 68 9.64 -10.51 -5.49
N LYS A 69 9.87 -11.09 -6.68
CA LYS A 69 10.53 -10.38 -7.78
C LYS A 69 9.68 -9.22 -8.30
N ILE A 70 8.37 -9.42 -8.43
CA ILE A 70 7.42 -8.36 -8.78
C ILE A 70 7.47 -7.23 -7.76
N GLU A 71 7.39 -7.55 -6.47
CA GLU A 71 7.45 -6.56 -5.40
C GLU A 71 8.76 -5.76 -5.48
N LYS A 72 9.90 -6.45 -5.65
CA LYS A 72 11.20 -5.79 -5.78
C LYS A 72 11.28 -4.89 -7.03
N SER A 73 10.72 -5.35 -8.15
CA SER A 73 10.69 -4.57 -9.39
C SER A 73 9.80 -3.33 -9.24
N ALA A 74 8.61 -3.49 -8.66
CA ALA A 74 7.69 -2.40 -8.37
C ALA A 74 8.34 -1.36 -7.43
N MET A 75 8.96 -1.80 -6.33
CA MET A 75 9.68 -0.92 -5.41
C MET A 75 10.84 -0.18 -6.09
N SER A 76 11.54 -0.84 -7.02
CA SER A 76 12.61 -0.20 -7.78
C SER A 76 12.08 0.86 -8.76
N LYS A 77 10.90 0.63 -9.36
CA LYS A 77 10.26 1.61 -10.25
C LYS A 77 9.73 2.80 -9.45
N LEU A 78 9.06 2.55 -8.33
CA LEU A 78 8.62 3.59 -7.41
C LEU A 78 9.78 4.50 -6.99
N ARG A 79 10.95 3.93 -6.68
CA ARG A 79 12.12 4.72 -6.33
C ARG A 79 12.70 5.54 -7.50
N ASN A 80 12.60 5.05 -8.73
CA ASN A 80 13.12 5.73 -9.92
C ASN A 80 12.14 6.77 -10.50
N GLU A 81 10.84 6.64 -10.25
CA GLU A 81 9.80 7.56 -10.72
C GLU A 81 9.59 8.77 -9.76
N ASP A 82 10.57 9.10 -8.92
CA ASP A 82 10.51 10.22 -7.96
C ASP A 82 9.33 10.17 -6.95
N VAL A 83 8.73 9.00 -6.74
CA VAL A 83 7.70 8.78 -5.72
C VAL A 83 8.22 9.07 -4.31
N HIS A 84 9.54 9.02 -4.13
CA HIS A 84 10.18 9.37 -2.88
C HIS A 84 9.83 10.79 -2.42
N ASP A 85 9.72 11.78 -3.32
CA ASP A 85 9.29 13.13 -2.95
C ASP A 85 7.79 13.20 -2.64
N GLU A 86 6.97 12.46 -3.39
CA GLU A 86 5.51 12.41 -3.21
C GLU A 86 5.08 11.72 -1.89
N LEU A 87 5.91 10.79 -1.38
CA LEU A 87 5.75 10.12 -0.07
C LEU A 87 6.54 10.80 1.07
N LYS A 88 7.61 11.56 0.77
CA LYS A 88 8.40 12.29 1.79
C LYS A 88 7.55 13.30 2.54
N ASP A 89 6.64 13.97 1.84
CA ASP A 89 5.70 14.94 2.41
C ASP A 89 4.83 14.34 3.51
N PHE A 90 4.67 13.00 3.55
CA PHE A 90 3.86 12.30 4.54
C PHE A 90 4.68 11.56 5.60
N CYS A 91 5.93 11.20 5.31
CA CYS A 91 6.88 10.67 6.30
C CYS A 91 7.59 11.77 7.11
N GLY A 92 7.25 13.03 6.89
CA GLY A 92 7.71 14.18 7.68
C GLY A 92 6.92 14.36 8.98
N PHE A 93 6.97 13.36 9.87
CA PHE A 93 6.76 13.47 11.33
C PHE A 93 7.64 12.46 12.05
#